data_AF-A0A7U2MW60-F1
#
_entry.id   AF-A0A7U2MW60-F1
#
_cell.length_a   1.000
_cell.length_b   1.000
_cell.length_c   1.000
_cell.angle_alpha   90.00
_cell.angle_beta   90.00
_cell.angle_gamma   90.00
#
_symmetry.space_group_name_H-M   'P 1'
#
loop_
_entity.id
_entity.type
_entity.pdbx_description
1 polymer ?
#
loop_
_entity_poly.entity_id
_entity_poly.type
_entity_poly.pdbx_seq_one_letter_code
_entity_poly.pdbx_strand_id
1 'polypeptide(L)'
;MTRHSFGIAVVAATLPSGWCATVDLPIHIRNSNASVQVDIGTPPQTHFLHFDTGSSSTWVVDQNCATTCPNKSGYDRKGYNISDSSTGAALGTYGSIDYFGGKTPGPGVADTSKRGVSSAKWN
;
A
#
# COMPACT_ATOMS: atom_id res chain seq x y z
N MET A 1 -60.48 6.46 39.90
CA MET A 1 -60.22 6.31 38.45
C MET A 1 -58.88 6.95 38.15
N THR A 2 -57.82 6.16 37.98
CA THR A 2 -56.43 6.64 37.95
C THR A 2 -55.90 6.53 36.52
N ARG A 3 -55.85 7.66 35.80
CA ARG A 3 -55.34 7.71 34.41
C ARG A 3 -53.82 7.51 34.40
N HIS A 4 -53.36 6.45 33.73
CA HIS A 4 -51.95 6.19 33.48
C HIS A 4 -51.62 6.70 32.08
N SER A 5 -50.85 7.78 32.00
CA SER A 5 -50.33 8.31 30.74
C SER A 5 -49.08 7.53 30.36
N PHE A 6 -49.17 6.72 29.30
CA PHE A 6 -48.02 6.07 28.68
C PHE A 6 -47.35 7.05 27.70
N GLY A 7 -46.19 7.56 28.08
CA GLY A 7 -45.34 8.33 27.16
C GLY A 7 -44.61 7.40 26.20
N ILE A 8 -44.84 7.56 24.90
CA ILE A 8 -44.07 6.89 23.85
C ILE A 8 -42.73 7.61 23.71
N ALA A 9 -41.64 6.96 24.12
CA ALA A 9 -40.30 7.45 23.85
C ALA A 9 -39.92 7.10 22.40
N VAL A 10 -39.84 8.11 21.54
CA VAL A 10 -39.27 7.97 20.20
C VAL A 10 -37.75 7.97 20.34
N VAL A 11 -37.13 6.80 20.21
CA VAL A 11 -35.67 6.67 20.12
C VAL A 11 -35.28 6.97 18.67
N ALA A 12 -34.78 8.17 18.42
CA ALA A 12 -34.16 8.51 17.14
C ALA A 12 -32.83 7.77 17.03
N ALA A 13 -32.77 6.72 16.20
CA ALA A 13 -31.52 6.05 15.87
C ALA A 13 -30.70 6.98 14.95
N THR A 14 -29.79 7.75 15.54
CA THR A 14 -28.72 8.43 14.80
C THR A 14 -27.79 7.36 14.26
N LEU A 15 -27.94 6.99 12.98
CA LEU A 15 -26.92 6.20 12.29
C LEU A 15 -25.63 7.04 12.28
N PRO A 16 -24.50 6.53 12.81
CA PRO A 16 -23.24 7.24 12.70
C PRO A 16 -22.89 7.38 11.22
N SER A 17 -22.83 8.61 10.73
CA SER A 17 -22.28 8.98 9.42
C SER A 17 -20.75 8.90 9.40
N GLY A 18 -20.15 7.88 10.04
CA GLY A 18 -18.89 7.32 9.51
C GLY A 18 -19.32 6.54 8.27
N TRP A 19 -18.59 6.38 7.19
CA TRP A 19 -17.22 5.89 7.10
C TRP A 19 -16.74 6.29 5.70
N CYS A 20 -16.59 7.57 5.40
CA CYS A 20 -15.82 7.98 4.24
C CYS A 20 -14.41 8.32 4.72
N ALA A 21 -13.62 7.30 5.07
CA ALA A 21 -12.21 7.49 5.33
C ALA A 21 -11.51 7.64 3.98
N THR A 22 -11.00 8.84 3.70
CA THR A 22 -10.16 9.07 2.53
C THR A 22 -8.71 8.70 2.84
N VAL A 23 -8.06 8.07 1.88
CA VAL A 23 -6.61 7.85 1.92
C VAL A 23 -5.98 8.76 0.88
N ASP A 24 -5.35 9.84 1.35
CA ASP A 24 -4.57 10.71 0.47
C ASP A 24 -3.23 10.06 0.20
N LEU A 25 -2.98 9.77 -1.08
CA LEU A 25 -1.71 9.27 -1.60
C LEU A 25 -1.18 10.32 -2.58
N PRO A 26 -0.31 11.24 -2.13
CA PRO A 26 0.29 12.24 -3.00
C PRO A 26 1.00 11.59 -4.19
N ILE A 27 0.63 12.01 -5.40
CA ILE A 27 1.25 11.52 -6.63
C ILE A 27 2.53 12.32 -6.88
N HIS A 28 3.65 11.62 -6.98
CA HIS A 28 4.94 12.15 -7.39
C HIS A 28 5.24 11.72 -8.82
N ILE A 29 5.39 12.69 -9.73
CA ILE A 29 5.76 12.43 -11.12
C ILE A 29 7.29 12.46 -11.26
N ARG A 30 7.90 11.37 -11.75
CA ARG A 30 9.33 11.28 -12.04
C ARG A 30 9.55 10.58 -13.39
N ASN A 31 10.32 11.20 -14.29
CA ASN A 31 10.57 10.67 -15.64
C ASN A 31 9.26 10.20 -16.32
N SER A 32 8.21 11.01 -16.24
CA SER A 32 6.85 10.72 -16.76
C SER A 32 6.10 9.56 -16.11
N ASN A 33 6.60 8.98 -15.01
CA ASN A 33 5.91 7.94 -14.24
C ASN A 33 5.27 8.51 -12.99
N ALA A 34 4.01 8.14 -12.72
CA ALA A 34 3.32 8.48 -11.49
C ALA A 34 3.67 7.48 -10.39
N SER A 35 4.11 8.00 -9.24
CA SER A 35 4.49 7.17 -8.09
C SER A 35 3.85 7.67 -6.80
N VAL A 36 3.58 6.74 -5.89
CA VAL A 36 3.06 7.03 -4.54
C VAL A 36 3.98 6.42 -3.50
N GLN A 37 4.06 7.08 -2.35
CA GLN A 37 4.85 6.58 -1.22
C GLN A 37 4.02 5.63 -0.36
N VAL A 38 4.58 4.44 -0.10
CA VAL A 38 3.96 3.42 0.74
C VAL A 38 5.02 2.89 1.70
N ASP A 39 4.67 2.76 2.97
CA ASP A 39 5.54 2.07 3.92
C ASP A 39 5.12 0.60 4.02
N ILE A 40 6.08 -0.31 3.89
CA ILE A 40 5.87 -1.75 3.92
C ILE A 40 6.68 -2.34 5.06
N GLY A 41 6.07 -3.26 5.81
CA GLY A 41 6.73 -4.01 6.88
C GLY A 41 6.63 -3.41 8.27
N THR A 42 7.18 -4.16 9.22
CA THR A 42 7.29 -3.78 10.62
C THR A 42 8.72 -4.05 11.12
N PRO A 43 9.55 -3.03 11.37
CA PRO A 43 9.25 -1.61 11.29
C PRO A 43 8.95 -1.13 9.85
N PRO A 44 8.21 -0.01 9.69
CA PRO A 44 7.83 0.48 8.36
C PRO A 44 9.05 0.86 7.50
N GLN A 45 9.11 0.32 6.28
CA GLN A 45 10.13 0.63 5.29
C GLN A 45 9.51 1.37 4.11
N THR A 46 9.94 2.60 3.87
CA THR A 46 9.42 3.42 2.77
C THR A 46 9.82 2.90 1.40
N HIS A 47 8.85 2.78 0.49
CA HIS A 47 9.01 2.49 -0.93
C HIS A 47 8.20 3.48 -1.79
N PHE A 48 8.63 3.68 -3.04
CA PHE A 48 7.88 4.40 -4.06
C PHE A 48 7.37 3.42 -5.10
N LEU A 49 6.05 3.33 -5.24
CA LEU A 49 5.40 2.39 -6.15
C LEU A 49 4.81 3.15 -7.32
N HIS A 50 4.92 2.59 -8.53
CA HIS A 50 4.20 3.11 -9.69
C HIS A 50 2.69 2.98 -9.44
N PHE A 51 1.95 4.08 -9.56
CA PHE A 51 0.49 4.06 -9.41
C PHE A 51 -0.17 3.64 -10.73
N ASP A 52 -0.23 2.33 -10.95
CA ASP A 52 -0.67 1.71 -12.21
C ASP A 52 -2.15 1.30 -12.13
N THR A 53 -3.02 2.03 -12.85
CA THR A 53 -4.44 1.70 -12.96
C THR A 53 -4.75 0.60 -13.99
N GLY A 54 -3.74 0.18 -14.77
CA GLY A 54 -3.85 -0.84 -15.81
C GLY A 54 -3.60 -2.27 -15.32
N SER A 55 -3.25 -2.46 -14.04
CA SER A 55 -3.04 -3.77 -13.44
C SER A 55 -3.62 -3.85 -12.01
N SER A 56 -3.70 -5.06 -11.46
CA SER A 56 -4.32 -5.34 -10.16
C SER A 56 -3.35 -5.86 -9.10
N SER A 57 -2.08 -6.04 -9.46
CA SER A 57 -1.06 -6.61 -8.58
C SER A 57 -0.04 -5.54 -8.20
N THR A 58 0.36 -5.55 -6.93
CA THR A 58 1.48 -4.72 -6.46
C THR A 58 2.73 -5.57 -6.33
N TRP A 59 3.89 -4.96 -6.56
CA TRP A 59 5.18 -5.62 -6.38
C TRP A 59 6.23 -4.60 -5.96
N VAL A 60 7.22 -5.08 -5.22
CA VAL A 60 8.44 -4.37 -4.88
C VAL A 60 9.64 -5.17 -5.32
N VAL A 61 10.75 -4.48 -5.56
CA VAL A 61 12.00 -5.12 -5.90
C VAL A 61 12.52 -5.86 -4.68
N ASP A 62 12.85 -7.15 -4.82
CA ASP A 62 13.53 -7.91 -3.76
C ASP A 62 14.94 -7.35 -3.48
N GLN A 63 15.43 -7.45 -2.24
CA GLN A 63 16.76 -6.96 -1.84
C GLN A 63 17.91 -7.48 -2.72
N ASN A 64 17.87 -8.74 -3.12
CA ASN A 64 18.89 -9.32 -4.00
C ASN A 64 18.69 -8.80 -5.43
N CYS A 65 17.44 -8.68 -5.88
CA CYS A 65 17.15 -8.11 -7.21
C CYS A 65 17.53 -6.63 -7.30
N ALA A 66 17.54 -5.86 -6.21
CA ALA A 66 17.95 -4.46 -6.20
C ALA A 66 19.41 -4.28 -6.68
N THR A 67 20.28 -5.26 -6.41
CA THR A 67 21.70 -5.25 -6.82
C THR A 67 21.99 -6.13 -8.04
N THR A 68 21.24 -7.22 -8.25
CA THR A 68 21.54 -8.20 -9.30
C THR A 68 20.73 -8.01 -10.59
N CYS A 69 19.52 -7.45 -10.51
CA CYS A 69 18.68 -7.23 -11.70
C CYS A 69 19.09 -5.97 -12.46
N PRO A 70 18.88 -5.91 -13.79
CA PRO A 70 19.13 -4.70 -14.57
C PRO A 70 18.34 -3.50 -14.04
N ASN A 71 19.03 -2.40 -13.78
CA ASN A 71 18.42 -1.14 -13.35
C ASN A 71 18.63 -0.06 -14.41
N LYS A 72 17.56 0.30 -15.12
CA LYS A 72 17.55 1.39 -16.11
C LYS A 72 16.86 2.66 -15.62
N SER A 73 16.51 2.73 -14.34
CA SER A 73 15.77 3.87 -13.79
C SER A 73 16.64 5.12 -13.62
N GLY A 74 17.96 4.95 -13.50
CA GLY A 74 18.89 6.02 -13.14
C GLY A 74 18.94 6.36 -11.64
N TYR A 75 18.26 5.58 -10.79
CA TYR A 75 18.20 5.78 -9.33
C TYR A 75 18.50 4.48 -8.58
N ASP A 76 19.06 4.62 -7.38
CA ASP A 76 19.24 3.49 -6.47
C ASP A 76 17.87 2.89 -6.10
N ARG A 77 17.77 1.56 -6.22
CA ARG A 77 16.56 0.83 -5.86
C ARG A 77 16.68 0.36 -4.42
N LYS A 78 15.72 0.73 -3.59
CA LYS A 78 15.56 0.13 -2.27
C LYS A 78 14.81 -1.19 -2.43
N GLY A 79 15.54 -2.29 -2.25
CA GLY A 79 14.94 -3.61 -2.24
C GLY A 79 14.24 -3.91 -0.91
N TYR A 80 13.19 -4.71 -0.96
CA TYR A 80 12.47 -5.22 0.19
C TYR A 80 13.16 -6.49 0.71
N ASN A 81 13.36 -6.56 2.02
CA ASN A 81 13.88 -7.73 2.72
C ASN A 81 12.86 -8.22 3.74
N ILE A 82 12.31 -9.42 3.51
CA ILE A 82 11.34 -10.03 4.41
C ILE A 82 11.89 -10.23 5.83
N SER A 83 13.21 -10.47 5.96
CA SER A 83 13.86 -10.69 7.26
C SER A 83 13.91 -9.44 8.13
N ASP A 84 13.78 -8.26 7.51
CA ASP A 84 13.76 -6.96 8.19
C ASP A 84 12.34 -6.53 8.59
N SER A 85 11.34 -7.42 8.40
CA SER A 85 9.94 -7.19 8.76
C SER A 85 9.39 -8.30 9.65
N SER A 86 8.94 -7.95 10.86
CA SER A 86 8.29 -8.89 11.78
C SER A 86 6.87 -9.29 11.37
N THR A 87 6.29 -8.63 10.36
CA THR A 87 4.96 -8.94 9.81
C THR A 87 5.02 -9.55 8.42
N GLY A 88 6.22 -9.69 7.84
CA GLY A 88 6.44 -10.30 6.55
C GLY A 88 6.25 -11.82 6.61
N ALA A 89 5.48 -12.35 5.67
CA ALA A 89 5.24 -13.79 5.53
C ALA A 89 5.30 -14.22 4.06
N ALA A 90 6.12 -15.23 3.77
CA ALA A 90 6.14 -15.85 2.45
C ALA A 90 4.83 -16.59 2.20
N LEU A 91 4.23 -16.39 1.03
CA LEU A 91 2.97 -17.06 0.65
C LEU A 91 3.18 -18.44 0.04
N GLY A 92 4.43 -18.83 -0.22
CA GLY A 92 4.76 -20.11 -0.89
C GLY A 92 4.34 -20.15 -2.36
N THR A 93 4.01 -19.01 -2.95
CA THR A 93 3.62 -18.88 -4.36
C THR A 93 4.75 -18.24 -5.16
N TYR A 94 4.78 -18.52 -6.46
CA TYR A 94 5.67 -17.86 -7.41
C TYR A 94 4.84 -17.42 -8.61
N GLY A 95 4.98 -16.16 -9.02
CA GLY A 95 4.21 -15.55 -10.09
C GLY A 95 5.09 -14.78 -11.05
N SER A 96 4.49 -14.36 -12.17
CA SER A 96 5.07 -13.42 -13.11
C SER A 96 3.98 -12.48 -13.60
N ILE A 97 4.26 -11.17 -13.57
CA ILE A 97 3.40 -10.17 -14.17
C ILE A 97 4.02 -9.76 -15.50
N ASP A 98 3.25 -9.90 -16.57
CA ASP A 98 3.66 -9.59 -17.94
C ASP A 98 3.12 -8.21 -18.32
N TYR A 99 3.98 -7.20 -18.29
CA TYR A 99 3.69 -5.88 -18.82
C TYR A 99 4.14 -5.79 -20.29
N PHE A 100 3.62 -4.81 -21.03
CA PHE A 100 4.08 -4.53 -22.40
C PHE A 100 5.60 -4.28 -22.48
N GLY A 101 6.18 -3.68 -21.43
CA GLY A 101 7.62 -3.37 -21.34
C GLY A 101 8.50 -4.50 -20.79
N GLY A 102 7.94 -5.65 -20.40
CA GLY A 102 8.70 -6.78 -19.86
C GLY A 102 7.98 -7.55 -18.75
N LYS A 103 8.67 -8.55 -18.20
CA LYS A 103 8.15 -9.47 -17.18
C LYS A 103 8.76 -9.19 -15.82
N THR A 104 7.96 -9.33 -14.77
CA THR A 104 8.40 -9.19 -13.37
C THR A 104 8.06 -10.47 -12.59
N PRO A 105 8.94 -11.49 -12.65
CA PRO A 105 8.74 -12.72 -11.89
C PRO A 105 9.25 -12.59 -10.45
N GLY A 106 8.61 -13.29 -9.53
CA GLY A 106 9.04 -13.31 -8.13
C GLY A 106 8.14 -14.13 -7.20
N PRO A 107 8.58 -14.32 -5.95
CA PRO A 107 7.79 -14.99 -4.93
C PRO A 107 6.66 -14.10 -4.41
N GLY A 108 5.54 -14.71 -4.03
CA GLY A 108 4.46 -14.02 -3.32
C GLY A 108 4.81 -13.82 -1.85
N VAL A 109 4.59 -12.59 -1.36
CA VAL A 109 4.80 -12.19 0.03
C VAL A 109 3.59 -11.40 0.52
N ALA A 110 3.15 -11.67 1.75
CA ALA A 110 2.24 -10.83 2.49
C ALA A 110 3.01 -10.02 3.52
N ASP A 111 2.68 -8.74 3.66
CA ASP A 111 3.20 -7.88 4.72
C ASP A 111 2.21 -6.73 4.99
N THR A 112 2.40 -6.04 6.12
CA THR A 112 1.67 -4.83 6.47
C THR A 112 2.08 -3.71 5.53
N SER A 113 1.10 -3.00 4.98
CA SER A 113 1.31 -1.74 4.28
C SER A 113 0.57 -0.60 4.96
N LYS A 114 1.18 0.58 4.97
CA LYS A 114 0.62 1.81 5.52
C LYS A 114 0.83 2.96 4.54
N ARG A 115 -0.01 3.99 4.66
CA ARG A 115 0.22 5.26 3.95
C ARG A 115 1.62 5.76 4.31
N GLY A 116 2.45 5.99 3.29
CA GLY A 116 3.74 6.65 3.49
C GLY A 116 3.53 8.05 4.04
N VAL A 117 4.04 8.33 5.23
CA VAL A 117 3.99 9.64 5.87
C VAL A 117 5.39 10.22 5.96
N SER A 118 6.04 10.43 4.82
CA SER A 118 7.21 11.30 4.79
C SER A 118 6.85 12.64 4.17
N SER A 119 7.04 13.70 4.94
CA SER A 119 7.18 15.08 4.46
C SER A 119 8.57 15.31 3.85
N ALA A 120 9.21 14.25 3.33
CA ALA A 120 10.53 14.33 2.76
C ALA A 120 10.51 15.37 1.64
N LYS A 121 11.16 16.51 1.89
CA LYS A 121 11.51 17.45 0.84
C LYS A 121 12.53 16.75 -0.04
N TRP A 122 12.07 16.30 -1.19
CA TRP A 122 12.94 15.79 -2.24
C TRP A 122 13.55 17.00 -2.96
N ASN A 123 14.87 17.07 -2.95
CA ASN A 123 15.68 17.95 -3.80
C ASN A 123 15.80 17.39 -5.22
#